data_AF-A0A392P4S6-F1
#
_entry.id   AF-A0A392P4S6-F1
#
_cell.length_a   1.000
_cell.length_b   1.000
_cell.length_c   1.000
_cell.angle_alpha   90.00
_cell.angle_beta   90.00
_cell.angle_gamma   90.00
#
_symmetry.space_group_name_H-M   'P 1'
#
loop_
_entity.id
_entity.type
_entity.pdbx_description
1 polymer ?
#
loop_
_entity_poly.entity_id
_entity_poly.type
_entity_poly.pdbx_seq_one_letter_code
_entity_poly.pdbx_strand_id
1 'polypeptide(L)' 'AGERIRIAYEKKCKQLSNYEVKGEDPSADKTRAAIRDLDTQITVSIHSVEAISRRIETLRDKELHPQLLELVQG' A
#
# COMPACT_ATOMS: atom_id res chain seq x y z
N ALA A 1 -7.11 -7.72 1.66
CA ALA A 1 -6.69 -7.64 0.24
C ALA A 1 -5.18 -7.37 0.12
N GLY A 2 -4.63 -6.39 0.86
CA GLY A 2 -3.19 -6.06 0.83
C GLY A 2 -2.25 -7.24 1.07
N GLU A 3 -2.54 -8.10 2.04
CA GLU A 3 -1.72 -9.30 2.30
C GLU A 3 -1.62 -10.25 1.09
N ARG A 4 -2.70 -10.36 0.31
CA ARG A 4 -2.68 -11.17 -0.93
C ARG A 4 -1.77 -10.54 -1.99
N ILE A 5 -1.76 -9.20 -2.08
CA ILE A 5 -0.89 -8.45 -3.02
C ILE A 5 0.58 -8.61 -2.59
N ARG A 6 0.88 -8.49 -1.29
CA ARG A 6 2.23 -8.74 -0.75
C ARG A 6 2.72 -10.15 -1.07
N ILE A 7 1.89 -11.17 -0.81
CA ILE A 7 2.24 -12.57 -1.13
C ILE A 7 2.48 -12.74 -2.65
N ALA A 8 1.66 -12.11 -3.50
CA ALA A 8 1.85 -12.16 -4.95
C ALA A 8 3.16 -11.50 -5.37
N TYR A 9 3.49 -10.34 -4.80
CA TYR A 9 4.76 -9.64 -5.02
C TYR A 9 5.95 -10.53 -4.66
N GLU A 10 5.96 -11.09 -3.45
CA GLU A 10 7.05 -11.97 -2.98
C GLU A 10 7.23 -13.21 -3.86
N LYS A 11 6.12 -13.81 -4.31
CA LYS A 11 6.16 -14.93 -5.27
C LYS A 11 6.79 -14.52 -6.59
N LYS A 12 6.49 -13.32 -7.11
CA LYS A 12 7.07 -12.80 -8.35
C LYS A 12 8.55 -12.46 -8.20
N CYS A 13 8.98 -11.87 -7.08
CA CYS A 13 10.40 -11.64 -6.80
C CYS A 13 11.18 -12.97 -6.77
N LYS A 14 10.64 -14.00 -6.10
CA LYS A 14 11.23 -15.35 -6.11
C LYS A 14 11.29 -15.94 -7.51
N GLN A 15 10.22 -15.77 -8.30
CA GLN A 15 10.19 -16.21 -9.71
C GLN A 15 11.30 -15.54 -10.53
N LEU A 16 11.50 -14.23 -10.39
CA LEU A 16 12.53 -13.49 -11.10
C LEU A 16 13.94 -13.93 -10.71
N SER A 17 14.22 -14.10 -9.42
CA SER A 17 15.51 -14.59 -8.92
C SER A 17 15.85 -15.97 -9.49
N ASN A 18 14.85 -16.84 -9.65
CA ASN A 18 15.05 -18.16 -10.25
C ASN A 18 15.44 -18.07 -11.74
N TYR A 19 14.94 -17.08 -12.49
CA TYR A 19 15.37 -16.85 -13.88
C TYR A 19 16.83 -16.40 -13.90
N GLU A 20 17.21 -15.45 -13.06
CA GLU A 20 18.59 -14.93 -13.01
C GLU A 20 19.63 -16.02 -12.69
N VAL A 21 19.28 -17.02 -11.87
CA VAL A 21 20.15 -18.18 -11.57
C VAL A 21 20.21 -19.20 -12.72
N LYS A 22 19.12 -19.39 -13.46
CA LYS A 22 19.00 -20.44 -14.49
C LYS A 22 19.40 -19.98 -15.91
N GLY A 23 19.61 -18.69 -16.11
CA GLY A 23 19.92 -18.08 -17.41
C GLY A 23 18.77 -17.24 -17.96
N GLU A 24 19.00 -16.60 -19.11
CA GLU A 24 18.06 -15.63 -19.68
C GLU A 24 16.73 -16.30 -20.10
N ASP A 25 15.65 -15.97 -19.37
CA ASP A 25 14.28 -16.38 -19.72
C ASP A 25 13.55 -15.18 -20.34
N PRO A 26 12.99 -15.29 -21.56
CA PRO A 26 12.26 -14.22 -22.23
C PRO A 26 11.06 -13.66 -21.43
N SER A 27 10.57 -14.39 -20.42
CA SER A 27 9.50 -13.95 -19.52
C SER A 27 9.98 -13.13 -18.31
N ALA A 28 11.30 -12.92 -18.16
CA ALA A 28 11.87 -12.11 -17.09
C ALA A 28 11.35 -10.67 -17.11
N ASP A 29 11.26 -10.05 -18.29
CA ASP A 29 10.75 -8.67 -18.43
C ASP A 29 9.28 -8.56 -18.07
N LYS A 30 8.47 -9.54 -18.48
CA LYS A 30 7.06 -9.63 -18.05
C LYS A 30 6.94 -9.78 -16.53
N THR A 31 7.85 -10.53 -15.92
CA THR A 31 7.90 -10.72 -14.47
C THR A 31 8.31 -9.43 -13.75
N ARG A 32 9.30 -8.69 -14.26
CA ARG A 32 9.68 -7.35 -13.75
C ARG A 32 8.54 -6.36 -13.85
N ALA A 33 7.80 -6.34 -14.96
CA ALA A 33 6.63 -5.48 -15.13
C ALA A 33 5.55 -5.78 -14.08
N ALA A 34 5.24 -7.07 -13.85
CA ALA A 34 4.28 -7.47 -12.81
C ALA A 34 4.75 -7.09 -11.39
N ILE A 35 6.05 -7.18 -11.09
CA ILE A 35 6.60 -6.73 -9.81
C ILE A 35 6.38 -5.24 -9.61
N ARG A 36 6.67 -4.40 -10.63
CA ARG A 36 6.49 -2.95 -10.57
C ARG A 36 5.02 -2.55 -10.36
N ASP A 37 4.11 -3.24 -11.03
CA ASP A 37 2.67 -3.03 -10.86
C ASP A 37 2.22 -3.36 -9.41
N LEU A 38 2.62 -4.52 -8.89
CA LEU A 38 2.31 -4.93 -7.52
C LEU A 38 2.91 -3.96 -6.48
N ASP A 39 4.13 -3.50 -6.69
CA ASP A 39 4.80 -2.51 -5.82
C ASP A 39 4.05 -1.17 -5.80
N THR A 40 3.61 -0.71 -6.97
CA THR A 40 2.78 0.49 -7.11
C THR A 40 1.46 0.33 -6.36
N GLN A 41 0.79 -0.82 -6.50
CA GLN A 41 -0.45 -1.10 -5.79
C GLN A 41 -0.26 -1.12 -4.26
N ILE A 42 0.84 -1.69 -3.76
CA ILE A 42 1.17 -1.69 -2.32
C ILE A 42 1.38 -0.26 -1.84
N THR A 43 2.18 0.53 -2.56
CA THR A 43 2.48 1.93 -2.22
C THR A 43 1.23 2.79 -2.17
N VAL A 44 0.38 2.71 -3.21
CA VAL A 44 -0.90 3.43 -3.25
C VAL A 44 -1.80 3.01 -2.09
N SER A 45 -1.84 1.72 -1.75
CA SER A 45 -2.63 1.21 -0.63
C SER A 45 -2.16 1.79 0.71
N ILE A 46 -0.85 1.87 0.93
CA ILE A 46 -0.27 2.48 2.14
C ILE A 46 -0.65 3.96 2.23
N HIS A 47 -0.39 4.74 1.17
CA HIS A 47 -0.74 6.16 1.15
C HIS A 47 -2.24 6.41 1.35
N SER A 48 -3.09 5.52 0.82
CA SER A 48 -4.54 5.62 1.00
C SER A 48 -4.94 5.44 2.45
N VAL A 49 -4.39 4.43 3.14
CA VAL A 49 -4.63 4.21 4.57
C VAL A 49 -4.15 5.40 5.39
N GLU A 50 -2.94 5.90 5.13
CA GLU A 50 -2.42 7.06 5.84
C GLU A 50 -3.26 8.33 5.63
N ALA A 51 -3.71 8.57 4.40
CA ALA A 51 -4.55 9.73 4.10
C ALA A 51 -5.89 9.65 4.83
N ILE A 52 -6.50 8.46 4.88
CA ILE A 52 -7.73 8.21 5.64
C ILE A 52 -7.49 8.43 7.14
N SER A 53 -6.41 7.86 7.69
CA SER A 53 -6.06 8.03 9.11
C SER A 53 -5.87 9.50 9.47
N ARG A 54 -5.11 10.27 8.67
CA ARG A 54 -4.94 11.71 8.87
C ARG A 54 -6.27 12.46 8.82
N ARG A 55 -7.18 12.09 7.90
CA ARG A 55 -8.51 12.72 7.83
C ARG A 55 -9.34 12.44 9.08
N ILE A 56 -9.30 11.20 9.59
CA ILE A 56 -9.98 10.81 10.84
C ILE A 56 -9.43 11.59 12.02
N GLU A 57 -8.11 11.70 12.15
CA GLU A 57 -7.46 12.47 13.23
C GLU A 57 -7.85 13.94 13.19
N THR A 58 -7.81 14.57 12.00
CA THR A 58 -8.25 15.96 11.83
C THR A 58 -9.73 16.13 12.21
N LEU A 59 -10.61 15.25 11.72
CA LEU A 59 -12.03 15.26 12.07
C LEU A 59 -12.24 15.17 13.58
N ARG A 60 -11.55 14.23 14.23
CA ARG A 60 -11.70 13.99 15.68
C ARG A 60 -11.18 15.17 16.49
N ASP A 61 -9.93 15.56 16.27
CA ASP A 61 -9.20 16.41 17.21
C ASP A 61 -9.30 17.90 16.88
N LYS A 62 -9.41 18.24 15.59
CA LYS A 62 -9.39 19.63 15.13
C LYS A 62 -10.77 20.17 14.82
N GLU A 63 -11.73 19.29 14.52
CA GLU A 63 -13.08 19.69 14.17
C GLU A 63 -14.09 19.31 15.26
N LEU A 64 -14.26 18.01 15.56
CA LEU A 64 -15.30 17.54 16.47
C LEU A 64 -15.01 17.86 17.94
N HIS A 65 -13.78 17.67 18.41
CA HIS A 65 -13.44 17.92 19.81
C HIS A 65 -13.68 19.37 20.25
N PRO A 66 -13.26 20.41 19.50
CA PRO A 66 -13.61 21.79 19.83
C PRO A 66 -15.12 22.05 19.86
N GLN A 67 -15.88 21.52 18.89
CA GLN A 67 -17.34 21.66 18.86
C GLN A 67 -18.00 21.03 20.09
N LEU A 68 -17.51 19.89 20.56
CA LEU A 68 -17.99 19.26 21.78
C LEU A 68 -17.67 20.09 23.03
N LEU A 69 -16.49 20.71 23.08
CA LEU A 69 -16.12 21.60 24.18
C LEU A 69 -17.01 22.85 24.24
N GLU A 70 -17.24 23.49 23.08
CA GLU A 70 -18.16 24.63 22.98
C GLU A 70 -19.56 24.25 23.43
N LEU A 71 -20.08 23.11 22.96
CA LEU A 71 -21.41 22.61 23.35
C LEU A 71 -21.56 22.37 24.85
N VAL A 72 -20.50 21.90 25.51
CA VAL A 72 -20.51 21.67 26.97
C VAL A 72 -20.40 22.98 27.75
N GLN A 73 -19.72 23.99 27.21
CA GLN A 73 -19.54 25.28 27.87
C GLN A 73 -20.76 26.20 27.75
N GLY A 74 -21.62 25.97 26.75
CA GLY A 74 -22.87 26.70 26.53
C GLY A 74 -22.75 27.76 25.46
#